data_AF-A0A3B9FQK0-F1
#
_entry.id   AF-A0A3B9FQK0-F1
#
_cell.length_a   1.000
_cell.length_b   1.000
_cell.length_c   1.000
_cell.angle_alpha   90.00
_cell.angle_beta   90.00
_cell.angle_gamma   90.00
#
_symmetry.space_group_name_H-M   'P 1'
#
loop_
_entity.id
_entity.type
_entity.pdbx_description
1 polymer ?
#
loop_
_entity_poly.entity_id
_entity_poly.type
_entity_poly.pdbx_seq_one_letter_code
_entity_poly.pdbx_strand_id
1 'polypeptide(L)'
;MNFPRMLFPALTLSALLLQTSCTISEVGQKTKDGLGKSASFLSSNTKKAYHKGKDALGLSKKAEAKPKPMTVAKKAFGKMPDGTKVSLYVLTNANGMQATLLDYGATVKDLMVPDRNGDLANVSLGFDNLKDYREKSPYFGCTAGRYANRIAKGLFTLDGKQYKLAANNDPNHLHGGDRGFDKYVWKARVSETDTAVTFTRRSPDGEEGYPGNLTCKVTYTLTNKNELKVEYEATTDKPTVLNLTNHTYFNLAGEGDPTILDHELTLPGDKYVATDKTNIPTSLDDVSGTPFDFRKPTL
;
A
#
# COMPACT_ATOMS: atom_id res chain seq x y z
N MET A 1 -45.58 -47.26 -14.83
CA MET A 1 -44.79 -48.13 -15.74
C MET A 1 -43.40 -48.25 -15.13
N ASN A 2 -43.16 -49.21 -14.24
CA ASN A 2 -42.83 -50.64 -14.46
C ASN A 2 -41.46 -50.90 -15.11
N PHE A 3 -40.57 -51.44 -14.26
CA PHE A 3 -39.35 -52.24 -14.43
C PHE A 3 -39.36 -53.26 -15.61
N PRO A 4 -38.21 -53.82 -16.08
CA PRO A 4 -37.26 -54.67 -15.32
C PRO A 4 -35.75 -54.42 -15.61
N ARG A 5 -34.80 -54.58 -14.67
CA ARG A 5 -34.20 -55.81 -14.04
C ARG A 5 -33.59 -56.82 -15.04
N MET A 6 -32.27 -56.94 -15.06
CA MET A 6 -31.55 -58.21 -15.20
C MET A 6 -30.21 -58.19 -14.47
N LEU A 7 -29.86 -59.34 -13.88
CA LEU A 7 -28.79 -59.64 -12.92
C LEU A 7 -27.45 -60.00 -13.60
N PHE A 8 -26.34 -59.69 -12.90
CA PHE A 8 -25.10 -60.45 -12.59
C PHE A 8 -24.52 -61.48 -13.59
N PRO A 9 -23.17 -61.63 -13.71
CA PRO A 9 -22.33 -62.03 -12.58
C PRO A 9 -20.95 -61.37 -12.42
N ALA A 10 -20.41 -61.62 -11.24
CA ALA A 10 -19.15 -61.17 -10.69
C ALA A 10 -17.92 -61.74 -11.43
N LEU A 11 -16.83 -60.97 -11.47
CA LEU A 11 -15.48 -61.50 -11.48
C LEU A 11 -14.54 -60.53 -10.74
N THR A 12 -13.95 -61.05 -9.68
CA THR A 12 -12.88 -60.49 -8.86
C THR A 12 -11.59 -60.33 -9.64
N LEU A 13 -10.91 -59.19 -9.54
CA LEU A 13 -9.44 -59.15 -9.54
C LEU A 13 -8.87 -57.87 -8.91
N SER A 14 -7.83 -58.08 -8.12
CA SER A 14 -7.15 -57.21 -7.17
C SER A 14 -6.79 -55.80 -7.63
N ALA A 15 -7.16 -54.79 -6.82
CA ALA A 15 -6.54 -53.48 -6.83
C ALA A 15 -5.38 -53.45 -5.81
N LEU A 16 -4.15 -53.43 -6.34
CA LEU A 16 -2.93 -53.19 -5.56
C LEU A 16 -2.81 -51.68 -5.31
N LEU A 17 -3.37 -51.19 -4.20
CA LEU A 17 -3.14 -49.81 -3.73
C LEU A 17 -1.83 -49.77 -2.94
N LEU A 18 -0.79 -49.20 -3.54
CA LEU A 18 0.39 -48.71 -2.83
C LEU A 18 -0.02 -47.52 -1.96
N GLN A 19 -0.38 -47.77 -0.70
CA GLN A 19 -0.33 -46.78 0.36
C GLN A 19 1.03 -46.86 1.04
N THR A 20 1.95 -45.96 0.69
CA THR A 20 3.14 -45.72 1.51
C THR A 20 2.73 -44.88 2.72
N SER A 21 2.13 -45.50 3.73
CA SER A 21 2.07 -44.93 5.07
C SER A 21 3.43 -45.17 5.73
N CYS A 22 4.22 -44.11 5.87
CA CYS A 22 5.44 -44.15 6.68
C CYS A 22 5.02 -44.28 8.15
N THR A 23 4.89 -45.50 8.65
CA THR A 23 4.67 -45.77 10.08
C THR A 23 5.94 -45.42 10.84
N ILE A 24 5.81 -44.48 11.77
CA ILE A 24 6.86 -44.18 12.75
C ILE A 24 7.16 -45.47 13.51
N SER A 25 8.44 -45.87 13.55
CA SER A 25 8.86 -47.06 14.27
C SER A 25 8.54 -46.95 15.77
N GLU A 26 8.38 -48.07 16.47
CA GLU A 26 8.21 -48.10 17.94
C GLU A 26 9.29 -47.30 18.68
N VAL A 27 10.50 -47.23 18.11
CA VAL A 27 11.60 -46.41 18.63
C VAL A 27 11.34 -44.91 18.45
N GLY A 28 10.79 -44.50 17.31
CA GLY A 28 10.36 -43.12 17.07
C GLY A 28 9.19 -42.70 17.98
N GLN A 29 8.27 -43.62 18.28
CA GLN A 29 7.15 -43.37 19.19
C GLN A 29 7.63 -43.23 20.64
N LYS A 30 8.52 -44.12 21.11
CA LYS A 30 9.15 -44.02 22.44
C LYS A 30 10.00 -42.75 22.62
N THR A 31 10.63 -42.27 21.54
CA THR A 31 11.40 -41.00 21.56
C THR A 31 10.48 -39.79 21.64
N LYS A 32 9.35 -39.79 20.91
CA LYS A 32 8.32 -38.74 20.97
C LYS A 32 7.62 -38.70 22.34
N ASP A 33 7.30 -39.85 22.92
CA ASP A 33 6.68 -39.96 24.25
C ASP A 33 7.67 -39.60 25.37
N GLY A 34 8.97 -39.87 25.18
CA GLY A 34 10.05 -39.41 26.07
C GLY A 34 10.23 -37.89 26.05
N LEU A 35 10.12 -37.26 24.87
CA LEU A 35 10.18 -35.81 24.71
C LEU A 35 8.92 -35.12 25.26
N GLY A 36 7.72 -35.68 25.05
CA GLY A 36 6.47 -35.13 25.59
C GLY A 36 6.40 -35.14 27.12
N LYS A 37 7.06 -36.09 27.79
CA LYS A 37 7.15 -36.17 29.26
C LYS A 37 8.23 -35.28 29.89
N SER A 38 9.09 -34.64 29.08
CA SER A 38 10.21 -33.81 29.55
C SER A 38 9.92 -32.31 29.63
N ALA A 39 8.76 -31.85 29.14
CA ALA A 39 8.40 -30.43 29.08
C ALA A 39 8.04 -29.77 30.43
N SER A 40 8.09 -30.49 31.56
CA SER A 40 7.72 -29.94 32.87
C SER A 40 8.51 -30.56 34.03
N PHE A 41 9.84 -30.41 34.04
CA PHE A 41 10.68 -30.90 35.16
C PHE A 41 11.28 -29.79 36.04
N LEU A 42 10.89 -28.53 35.84
CA LEU A 42 11.40 -27.42 36.64
C LEU A 42 10.30 -26.89 37.56
N SER A 43 10.47 -27.07 38.87
CA SER A 43 9.68 -26.38 39.87
C SER A 43 9.77 -24.86 39.64
N SER A 44 8.80 -24.10 40.14
CA SER A 44 8.82 -22.63 40.07
C SER A 44 10.12 -22.03 40.61
N ASN A 45 10.73 -22.68 41.62
CA ASN A 45 12.02 -22.30 42.18
C ASN A 45 13.19 -22.60 41.24
N THR A 46 13.13 -23.71 40.49
CA THR A 46 14.16 -24.06 39.50
C THR A 46 14.07 -23.18 38.24
N LYS A 47 12.87 -22.74 37.84
CA LYS A 47 12.71 -21.71 36.79
C LYS A 47 13.29 -20.37 37.22
N LYS A 48 13.04 -19.93 38.46
CA LYS A 48 13.64 -18.71 39.01
C LYS A 48 15.16 -18.78 39.06
N ALA A 49 15.73 -19.92 39.49
CA ALA A 49 17.18 -20.14 39.50
C ALA A 49 17.76 -20.15 38.07
N TYR A 50 17.08 -20.78 37.11
CA TYR A 50 17.46 -20.79 35.70
C TYR A 50 17.46 -19.38 35.10
N HIS A 51 16.42 -18.58 35.33
CA HIS A 51 16.36 -17.19 34.85
C HIS A 51 17.41 -16.30 35.51
N LYS A 52 17.58 -16.41 36.84
CA LYS A 52 18.62 -15.67 37.58
C LYS A 52 20.03 -16.04 37.13
N GLY A 53 20.27 -17.31 36.80
CA GLY A 53 21.53 -17.77 36.20
C GLY A 53 21.73 -17.24 34.78
N LYS A 54 20.67 -17.19 33.98
CA LYS A 54 20.70 -16.63 32.61
C LYS A 54 20.98 -15.11 32.62
N ASP A 55 20.44 -14.39 33.59
CA ASP A 55 20.72 -12.96 33.82
C ASP A 55 22.15 -12.73 34.32
N ALA A 56 22.61 -13.52 35.30
CA ALA A 56 23.96 -13.42 35.86
C ALA A 56 25.06 -13.76 34.83
N LEU A 57 24.76 -14.61 33.86
CA LEU A 57 25.65 -14.99 32.75
C LEU A 57 25.50 -14.07 31.52
N GLY A 58 24.66 -13.03 31.58
CA GLY A 58 24.43 -12.10 30.46
C GLY A 58 23.70 -12.71 29.26
N LEU A 59 23.16 -13.92 29.40
CA LEU A 59 22.46 -14.68 28.36
C LEU A 59 20.98 -14.28 28.21
N SER A 60 20.51 -13.32 29.00
CA SER A 60 19.15 -12.75 28.91
C SER A 60 19.05 -11.51 28.03
N LYS A 61 20.18 -10.96 27.56
CA LYS A 61 20.14 -9.99 26.48
C LYS A 61 19.58 -10.69 25.25
N LYS A 62 18.33 -10.37 24.90
CA LYS A 62 17.79 -10.56 23.54
C LYS A 62 18.86 -9.95 22.64
N ALA A 63 19.56 -10.79 21.86
CA ALA A 63 20.60 -10.31 20.97
C ALA A 63 20.00 -9.13 20.19
N GLU A 64 20.63 -7.95 20.27
CA GLU A 64 20.27 -6.85 19.40
C GLU A 64 20.30 -7.41 17.98
N ALA A 65 19.12 -7.50 17.37
CA ALA A 65 19.02 -7.99 16.00
C ALA A 65 19.91 -7.07 15.18
N LYS A 66 20.94 -7.63 14.54
CA LYS A 66 21.76 -6.86 13.59
C LYS A 66 20.78 -6.18 12.63
N PRO A 67 20.91 -4.85 12.40
CA PRO A 67 19.98 -4.14 11.54
C PRO A 67 19.93 -4.86 10.20
N LYS A 68 18.72 -5.25 9.76
CA LYS A 68 18.54 -5.90 8.47
C LYS A 68 19.02 -4.92 7.39
N PRO A 69 19.73 -5.38 6.35
CA PRO A 69 20.17 -4.50 5.29
C PRO A 69 18.96 -3.85 4.65
N MET A 70 19.00 -2.53 4.50
CA MET A 70 17.99 -1.82 3.73
C MET A 70 18.09 -2.23 2.26
N THR A 71 16.95 -2.38 1.59
CA THR A 71 16.94 -2.84 0.20
C THR A 71 15.85 -2.17 -0.62
N VAL A 72 16.11 -2.07 -1.92
CA VAL A 72 15.10 -1.74 -2.93
C VAL A 72 15.08 -2.88 -3.96
N ALA A 73 14.04 -3.71 -3.91
CA ALA A 73 13.87 -4.83 -4.84
C ALA A 73 12.92 -4.46 -5.99
N LYS A 74 13.32 -4.71 -7.24
CA LYS A 74 12.48 -4.51 -8.42
C LYS A 74 11.88 -5.83 -8.91
N LYS A 75 10.58 -5.87 -9.17
CA LYS A 75 9.89 -7.03 -9.76
C LYS A 75 8.94 -6.59 -10.88
N ALA A 76 8.62 -7.50 -11.79
CA ALA A 76 7.56 -7.26 -12.77
C ALA A 76 6.19 -7.30 -12.08
N PHE A 77 5.30 -6.36 -12.42
CA PHE A 77 3.93 -6.33 -11.92
C PHE A 77 2.90 -6.60 -13.02
N GLY A 78 3.14 -6.11 -14.23
CA GLY A 78 2.23 -6.33 -15.35
C GLY A 78 2.69 -5.67 -16.64
N LYS A 79 1.77 -5.59 -17.60
CA LYS A 79 2.00 -5.00 -18.91
C LYS A 79 0.76 -4.21 -19.34
N MET A 80 0.96 -3.02 -19.86
CA MET A 80 -0.06 -2.18 -20.48
C MET A 80 -0.54 -2.79 -21.81
N PRO A 81 -1.72 -2.43 -22.33
CA PRO A 81 -2.21 -2.95 -23.62
C PRO A 81 -1.28 -2.65 -24.80
N ASP A 82 -0.59 -1.52 -24.77
CA ASP A 82 0.40 -1.10 -25.78
C ASP A 82 1.74 -1.86 -25.67
N GLY A 83 1.88 -2.68 -24.64
CA GLY A 83 3.03 -3.50 -24.39
C GLY A 83 4.06 -2.94 -23.40
N THR A 84 3.84 -1.73 -22.88
CA THR A 84 4.70 -1.12 -21.87
C THR A 84 4.73 -1.97 -20.60
N LYS A 85 5.92 -2.32 -20.11
CA LYS A 85 6.09 -3.10 -18.87
C LYS A 85 5.86 -2.20 -17.66
N VAL A 86 5.18 -2.73 -16.65
CA VAL A 86 4.98 -2.10 -15.34
C VAL A 86 5.73 -2.90 -14.29
N SER A 87 6.49 -2.21 -13.45
CA SER A 87 7.30 -2.79 -12.38
C SER A 87 6.79 -2.34 -11.02
N LEU A 88 7.03 -3.18 -10.02
CA LEU A 88 6.93 -2.81 -8.61
C LEU A 88 8.31 -2.71 -7.98
N TYR A 89 8.42 -1.87 -6.96
CA TYR A 89 9.62 -1.57 -6.19
C TYR A 89 9.31 -1.74 -4.71
N VAL A 90 9.94 -2.72 -4.06
CA VAL A 90 9.75 -2.98 -2.63
C VAL A 90 10.92 -2.34 -1.87
N LEU A 91 10.63 -1.29 -1.12
CA LEU A 91 11.54 -0.63 -0.20
C LEU A 91 11.39 -1.30 1.16
N THR A 92 12.49 -1.73 1.78
CA THR A 92 12.49 -2.31 3.13
C THR A 92 13.51 -1.59 4.00
N ASN A 93 13.09 -1.08 5.16
CA ASN A 93 13.98 -0.43 6.11
C ASN A 93 14.55 -1.41 7.16
N ALA A 94 15.45 -0.92 8.02
CA ALA A 94 16.10 -1.75 9.04
C ALA A 94 15.13 -2.33 10.09
N ASN A 95 13.96 -1.71 10.29
CA ASN A 95 12.93 -2.13 11.24
C ASN A 95 11.95 -3.15 10.65
N GLY A 96 12.04 -3.40 9.33
CA GLY A 96 11.16 -4.33 8.63
C GLY A 96 9.87 -3.70 8.07
N MET A 97 9.65 -2.39 8.23
CA MET A 97 8.58 -1.70 7.48
C MET A 97 8.87 -1.80 5.99
N GLN A 98 7.82 -1.98 5.19
CA GLN A 98 7.94 -2.07 3.73
C GLN A 98 6.99 -1.12 3.03
N ALA A 99 7.48 -0.50 1.96
CA ALA A 99 6.65 0.25 1.02
C ALA A 99 6.81 -0.37 -0.37
N THR A 100 5.70 -0.78 -0.97
CA THR A 100 5.67 -1.26 -2.36
C THR A 100 5.16 -0.16 -3.26
N LEU A 101 5.96 0.22 -4.25
CA LEU A 101 5.66 1.30 -5.19
C LEU A 101 5.52 0.76 -6.61
N LEU A 102 4.62 1.31 -7.42
CA LEU A 102 4.49 1.00 -8.85
C LEU A 102 5.03 2.14 -9.70
N ASP A 103 5.71 1.81 -10.81
CA ASP A 103 6.01 2.81 -11.83
C ASP A 103 4.76 3.27 -12.60
N TYR A 104 3.64 2.54 -12.55
CA TYR A 104 2.34 3.03 -12.98
C TYR A 104 1.75 4.01 -11.96
N GLY A 105 1.53 5.26 -12.37
CA GLY A 105 1.00 6.34 -11.54
C GLY A 105 1.93 6.83 -10.43
N ALA A 106 3.18 6.35 -10.38
CA ALA A 106 4.08 6.51 -9.22
C ALA A 106 3.34 6.17 -7.91
N THR A 107 2.69 5.00 -7.91
CA THR A 107 1.64 4.60 -6.96
C THR A 107 2.23 3.92 -5.74
N VAL A 108 1.75 4.25 -4.54
CA VAL A 108 1.92 3.45 -3.33
C VAL A 108 0.91 2.29 -3.40
N LYS A 109 1.41 1.07 -3.59
CA LYS A 109 0.59 -0.15 -3.65
C LYS A 109 0.31 -0.69 -2.25
N ASP A 110 1.38 -0.92 -1.49
CA ASP A 110 1.31 -1.53 -0.16
C ASP A 110 2.18 -0.75 0.82
N LEU A 111 1.69 -0.62 2.06
CA LEU A 111 2.44 -0.11 3.20
C LEU A 111 2.34 -1.12 4.34
N MET A 112 3.36 -1.97 4.46
CA MET A 112 3.47 -2.95 5.53
C MET A 112 4.07 -2.28 6.76
N VAL A 113 3.25 -2.01 7.76
CA VAL A 113 3.63 -1.28 8.99
C VAL A 113 3.57 -2.22 10.20
N PRO A 114 4.59 -2.24 11.07
CA PRO A 114 4.58 -3.06 12.28
C PRO A 114 3.68 -2.45 13.34
N ASP A 115 2.87 -3.28 13.99
CA ASP A 115 2.11 -2.91 15.18
C ASP A 115 2.99 -2.88 16.45
N ARG A 116 2.35 -2.72 17.63
CA ARG A 116 3.05 -2.72 18.93
C ARG A 116 3.75 -4.03 19.28
N ASN A 117 3.34 -5.15 18.67
CA ASN A 117 3.91 -6.48 18.86
C ASN A 117 4.98 -6.80 17.80
N GLY A 118 5.09 -5.97 16.77
CA GLY A 118 5.99 -6.15 15.63
C GLY A 118 5.36 -6.92 14.46
N ASP A 119 4.06 -7.19 14.52
CA ASP A 119 3.32 -7.86 13.45
C ASP A 119 3.04 -6.86 12.32
N LEU A 120 3.33 -7.25 11.08
CA LEU A 120 3.15 -6.40 9.90
C LEU A 120 1.74 -6.54 9.35
N ALA A 121 1.07 -5.41 9.13
CA ALA A 121 -0.18 -5.33 8.37
C ALA A 121 -0.05 -4.34 7.20
N ASN A 122 -0.72 -4.62 6.08
CA ASN A 122 -0.85 -3.64 5.01
C ASN A 122 -1.89 -2.59 5.42
N VAL A 123 -1.45 -1.33 5.61
CA VAL A 123 -2.33 -0.24 6.04
C VAL A 123 -2.79 0.66 4.91
N SER A 124 -2.50 0.32 3.66
CA SER A 124 -2.94 1.07 2.47
C SER A 124 -3.87 0.23 1.60
N LEU A 125 -4.95 0.84 1.10
CA LEU A 125 -5.83 0.17 0.15
C LEU A 125 -5.24 0.16 -1.27
N GLY A 126 -5.41 -0.94 -1.98
CA GLY A 126 -4.93 -1.11 -3.34
C GLY A 126 -5.54 -2.29 -4.08
N PHE A 127 -4.85 -2.75 -5.12
CA PHE A 127 -5.22 -3.96 -5.86
C PHE A 127 -4.03 -4.89 -6.04
N ASP A 128 -4.31 -6.17 -6.26
CA ASP A 128 -3.28 -7.17 -6.52
C ASP A 128 -2.72 -7.14 -7.94
N ASN A 129 -3.42 -6.49 -8.89
CA ASN A 129 -3.07 -6.55 -10.31
C ASN A 129 -3.24 -5.22 -11.04
N LEU A 130 -2.47 -5.05 -12.11
CA LEU A 130 -2.47 -3.83 -12.94
C LEU A 130 -3.81 -3.56 -13.64
N LYS A 131 -4.58 -4.60 -13.99
CA LYS A 131 -5.86 -4.43 -14.69
C LYS A 131 -6.84 -3.67 -13.80
N ASP A 132 -6.96 -4.06 -12.54
CA ASP A 132 -7.85 -3.39 -11.60
C ASP A 132 -7.40 -1.96 -11.27
N TYR A 133 -6.09 -1.70 -11.16
CA TYR A 133 -5.58 -0.33 -11.06
C TYR A 133 -6.00 0.55 -12.24
N ARG A 134 -6.03 -0.01 -13.47
CA ARG A 134 -6.39 0.73 -14.68
C ARG A 134 -7.89 0.96 -14.83
N GLU A 135 -8.71 0.03 -14.38
CA GLU A 135 -10.14 -0.01 -14.71
C GLU A 135 -11.06 0.35 -13.54
N LYS A 136 -10.60 0.17 -12.29
CA LYS A 136 -11.44 0.26 -11.10
C LYS A 136 -10.95 1.25 -10.05
N SER A 137 -9.71 1.72 -10.17
CA SER A 137 -9.09 2.55 -9.14
C SER A 137 -9.78 3.91 -8.98
N PRO A 138 -10.31 4.23 -7.78
CA PRO A 138 -10.73 5.59 -7.42
C PRO A 138 -9.50 6.38 -6.94
N TYR A 139 -8.40 6.33 -7.72
CA TYR A 139 -7.11 6.94 -7.41
C TYR A 139 -6.32 6.30 -6.25
N PHE A 140 -6.47 4.99 -5.99
CA PHE A 140 -5.71 4.33 -4.90
C PHE A 140 -4.19 4.53 -5.03
N GLY A 141 -3.62 5.26 -4.07
CA GLY A 141 -2.18 5.38 -3.84
C GLY A 141 -1.40 6.16 -4.89
N CYS A 142 -2.04 6.62 -5.97
CA CYS A 142 -1.37 7.22 -7.12
C CYS A 142 -0.92 8.65 -6.85
N THR A 143 -0.03 9.16 -7.70
CA THR A 143 0.22 10.60 -7.82
C THR A 143 -0.86 11.25 -8.66
N ALA A 144 -1.70 12.10 -8.06
CA ALA A 144 -2.70 12.90 -8.77
C ALA A 144 -2.07 14.20 -9.30
N GLY A 145 -2.35 14.53 -10.57
CA GLY A 145 -1.77 15.70 -11.25
C GLY A 145 -2.18 15.79 -12.73
N ARG A 146 -1.99 16.92 -13.43
CA ARG A 146 -1.25 18.14 -13.01
C ARG A 146 -1.92 18.94 -11.89
N TYR A 147 -3.23 18.87 -11.74
CA TYR A 147 -3.94 19.56 -10.67
C TYR A 147 -4.80 18.57 -9.88
N ALA A 148 -4.43 18.32 -8.64
CA ALA A 148 -5.20 17.53 -7.71
C ALA A 148 -6.44 18.28 -7.24
N ASN A 149 -7.52 17.54 -7.00
CA ASN A 149 -8.86 18.04 -6.69
C ASN A 149 -9.51 18.73 -7.91
N ARG A 150 -10.46 19.63 -7.67
CA ARG A 150 -11.40 20.13 -8.68
C ARG A 150 -11.02 21.50 -9.24
N ILE A 151 -11.29 21.70 -10.53
CA ILE A 151 -11.36 23.01 -11.17
C ILE A 151 -12.77 23.20 -11.70
N ALA A 152 -13.43 24.26 -11.22
CA ALA A 152 -14.83 24.55 -11.53
C ALA A 152 -15.04 24.66 -13.04
N LYS A 153 -16.04 23.94 -13.56
CA LYS A 153 -16.39 23.89 -15.00
C LYS A 153 -15.26 23.43 -15.94
N GLY A 154 -14.14 22.95 -15.38
CA GLY A 154 -12.91 22.70 -16.14
C GLY A 154 -12.35 23.96 -16.79
N LEU A 155 -12.52 25.13 -16.18
CA LEU A 155 -12.07 26.41 -16.73
C LEU A 155 -11.17 27.13 -15.72
N PHE A 156 -10.05 27.64 -16.20
CA PHE A 156 -9.23 28.60 -15.45
C PHE A 156 -8.65 29.64 -16.39
N THR A 157 -8.26 30.79 -15.83
CA THR A 157 -7.59 31.87 -16.56
C THR A 157 -6.18 32.02 -16.02
N LEU A 158 -5.20 32.09 -16.92
CA LEU A 158 -3.80 32.34 -16.59
C LEU A 158 -3.25 33.36 -17.58
N ASP A 159 -2.64 34.43 -17.07
CA ASP A 159 -2.09 35.56 -17.84
C ASP A 159 -3.09 36.12 -18.88
N GLY A 160 -4.35 36.26 -18.47
CA GLY A 160 -5.44 36.79 -19.30
C GLY A 160 -5.98 35.82 -20.35
N LYS A 161 -5.41 34.62 -20.51
CA LYS A 161 -5.90 33.58 -21.41
C LYS A 161 -6.73 32.55 -20.66
N GLN A 162 -7.92 32.24 -21.17
CA GLN A 162 -8.74 31.15 -20.66
C GLN A 162 -8.27 29.80 -21.22
N TYR A 163 -8.21 28.81 -20.35
CA TYR A 163 -7.91 27.42 -20.67
C TYR A 163 -9.12 26.55 -20.33
N LYS A 164 -9.39 25.57 -21.20
CA LYS A 164 -10.45 24.59 -21.02
C LYS A 164 -9.83 23.20 -20.85
N LEU A 165 -10.22 22.55 -19.76
CA LEU A 165 -9.83 21.21 -19.37
C LEU A 165 -10.99 20.24 -19.59
N ALA A 166 -10.71 18.93 -19.51
CA ALA A 166 -11.76 17.91 -19.51
C ALA A 166 -12.70 18.09 -18.31
N ALA A 167 -14.01 17.96 -18.51
CA ALA A 167 -15.00 17.95 -17.43
C ALA A 167 -15.26 16.50 -16.98
N ASN A 168 -14.21 15.81 -16.53
CA ASN A 168 -14.24 14.38 -16.20
C ASN A 168 -14.98 14.05 -14.89
N ASN A 169 -15.43 15.06 -14.16
CA ASN A 169 -16.33 14.93 -13.01
C ASN A 169 -17.43 15.99 -13.09
N ASP A 170 -18.37 15.79 -14.02
CA ASP A 170 -19.37 16.77 -14.44
C ASP A 170 -19.99 17.58 -13.28
N PRO A 171 -20.05 18.92 -13.38
CA PRO A 171 -19.59 19.74 -14.50
C PRO A 171 -18.09 20.10 -14.45
N ASN A 172 -17.33 19.52 -13.54
CA ASN A 172 -16.00 19.99 -13.14
C ASN A 172 -14.86 19.12 -13.70
N HIS A 173 -13.66 19.69 -13.70
CA HIS A 173 -12.43 18.93 -13.90
C HIS A 173 -11.96 18.35 -12.58
N LEU A 174 -11.40 17.14 -12.58
CA LEU A 174 -10.95 16.44 -11.38
C LEU A 174 -9.61 15.73 -11.62
N HIS A 175 -8.66 15.92 -10.70
CA HIS A 175 -7.41 15.15 -10.58
C HIS A 175 -6.57 15.09 -11.86
N GLY A 176 -6.57 16.16 -12.65
CA GLY A 176 -5.77 16.27 -13.87
C GLY A 176 -6.41 15.73 -15.14
N GLY A 177 -7.64 15.22 -15.09
CA GLY A 177 -8.46 14.93 -16.27
C GLY A 177 -8.72 13.45 -16.53
N ASP A 178 -9.11 13.13 -17.76
CA ASP A 178 -9.48 11.77 -18.17
C ASP A 178 -8.28 10.83 -18.01
N ARG A 179 -7.13 11.29 -18.49
CA ARG A 179 -5.84 10.63 -18.33
C ARG A 179 -4.87 11.54 -17.58
N GLY A 180 -5.10 11.67 -16.27
CA GLY A 180 -4.19 12.30 -15.32
C GLY A 180 -2.90 11.52 -15.09
N PHE A 181 -2.05 12.07 -14.22
CA PHE A 181 -0.72 11.53 -13.86
C PHE A 181 -0.75 10.09 -13.31
N ASP A 182 -1.89 9.71 -12.71
CA ASP A 182 -2.22 8.39 -12.20
C ASP A 182 -2.22 7.30 -13.27
N LYS A 183 -2.48 7.66 -14.54
CA LYS A 183 -2.71 6.69 -15.64
C LYS A 183 -1.52 6.52 -16.60
N TYR A 184 -0.33 6.97 -16.21
CA TYR A 184 0.89 6.80 -16.99
C TYR A 184 1.90 5.88 -16.30
N VAL A 185 2.72 5.21 -17.10
CA VAL A 185 3.93 4.53 -16.60
C VAL A 185 5.06 5.56 -16.56
N TRP A 186 5.63 5.77 -15.37
CA TRP A 186 6.69 6.71 -15.09
C TRP A 186 8.06 6.05 -15.28
N LYS A 187 9.07 6.84 -15.63
CA LYS A 187 10.45 6.35 -15.64
C LYS A 187 10.98 6.30 -14.22
N ALA A 188 11.28 5.11 -13.72
CA ALA A 188 11.80 4.93 -12.36
C ALA A 188 13.33 4.84 -12.33
N ARG A 189 13.95 5.45 -11.30
CA ARG A 189 15.36 5.33 -10.94
C ARG A 189 15.47 5.00 -9.45
N VAL A 190 16.14 3.89 -9.13
CA VAL A 190 16.46 3.50 -7.74
C VAL A 190 17.66 4.31 -7.27
N SER A 191 17.65 4.78 -6.03
CA SER A 191 18.82 5.43 -5.42
C SER A 191 19.93 4.41 -5.14
N GLU A 192 21.19 4.82 -5.32
CA GLU A 192 22.36 3.99 -5.04
C GLU A 192 22.78 4.05 -3.56
N THR A 193 22.37 5.12 -2.86
CA THR A 193 22.78 5.43 -1.49
C THR A 193 21.67 5.29 -0.46
N ASP A 194 20.43 5.49 -0.90
CA ASP A 194 19.26 5.57 -0.02
C ASP A 194 18.24 4.48 -0.36
N THR A 195 17.36 4.17 0.60
CA THR A 195 16.17 3.34 0.36
C THR A 195 15.10 4.18 -0.33
N ALA A 196 15.34 4.52 -1.60
CA ALA A 196 14.51 5.47 -2.33
C ALA A 196 14.35 5.12 -3.81
N VAL A 197 13.23 5.58 -4.39
CA VAL A 197 12.93 5.49 -5.82
C VAL A 197 12.38 6.82 -6.30
N THR A 198 12.98 7.35 -7.36
CA THR A 198 12.48 8.54 -8.07
C THR A 198 11.77 8.13 -9.35
N PHE A 199 10.50 8.51 -9.47
CA PHE A 199 9.70 8.39 -10.69
C PHE A 199 9.74 9.72 -11.43
N THR A 200 9.98 9.70 -12.74
CA THR A 200 10.00 10.89 -13.60
C THR A 200 9.02 10.73 -14.76
N ARG A 201 8.26 11.79 -15.04
CA ARG A 201 7.34 11.86 -16.18
C ARG A 201 7.41 13.21 -16.85
N ARG A 202 7.36 13.20 -18.18
CA ARG A 202 7.15 14.41 -18.99
C ARG A 202 5.68 14.49 -19.42
N SER A 203 5.07 15.62 -19.09
CA SER A 203 3.75 16.03 -19.54
C SER A 203 3.92 17.06 -20.66
N PRO A 204 3.61 16.77 -21.93
CA PRO A 204 3.78 17.73 -23.02
C PRO A 204 2.82 18.92 -22.91
N ASP A 205 3.18 20.05 -23.53
CA ASP A 205 2.28 21.20 -23.70
C ASP A 205 0.93 20.78 -24.29
N GLY A 206 -0.16 21.24 -23.69
CA GLY A 206 -1.53 20.91 -24.09
C GLY A 206 -2.08 19.58 -23.54
N GLU A 207 -1.29 18.78 -22.82
CA GLU A 207 -1.81 17.55 -22.20
C GLU A 207 -2.96 17.87 -21.24
N GLU A 208 -4.10 17.21 -21.43
CA GLU A 208 -5.36 17.45 -20.68
C GLU A 208 -5.83 18.92 -20.69
N GLY A 209 -5.31 19.73 -21.61
CA GLY A 209 -5.62 21.16 -21.76
C GLY A 209 -4.69 22.11 -21.00
N TYR A 210 -3.68 21.61 -20.28
CA TYR A 210 -2.75 22.44 -19.51
C TYR A 210 -1.60 23.00 -20.38
N PRO A 211 -1.23 24.29 -20.25
CA PRO A 211 -0.10 24.87 -20.97
C PRO A 211 1.25 24.41 -20.42
N GLY A 212 2.28 24.45 -21.26
CA GLY A 212 3.68 24.20 -20.91
C GLY A 212 4.03 22.71 -20.93
N ASN A 213 5.21 22.42 -21.47
CA ASN A 213 5.85 21.14 -21.20
C ASN A 213 6.27 21.14 -19.73
N LEU A 214 5.92 20.09 -19.00
CA LEU A 214 6.22 19.95 -17.58
C LEU A 214 6.96 18.62 -17.36
N THR A 215 8.13 18.68 -16.73
CA THR A 215 8.81 17.50 -16.22
C THR A 215 8.54 17.42 -14.73
N CYS A 216 7.92 16.33 -14.29
CA CYS A 216 7.63 16.07 -12.88
C CYS A 216 8.48 14.90 -12.39
N LYS A 217 8.98 15.02 -11.17
CA LYS A 217 9.61 13.94 -10.41
C LYS A 217 8.87 13.74 -9.10
N VAL A 218 8.69 12.48 -8.72
CA VAL A 218 8.21 12.07 -7.41
C VAL A 218 9.24 11.13 -6.81
N THR A 219 9.84 11.51 -5.70
CA THR A 219 10.79 10.66 -4.96
C THR A 219 10.12 10.12 -3.71
N TYR A 220 10.14 8.81 -3.57
CA TYR A 220 9.73 8.12 -2.36
C TYR A 220 10.97 7.63 -1.62
N THR A 221 11.09 7.99 -0.35
CA THR A 221 12.21 7.58 0.51
C THR A 221 11.68 6.92 1.78
N LEU A 222 12.07 5.68 2.04
CA LEU A 222 11.72 4.96 3.26
C LEU A 222 12.87 5.05 4.28
N THR A 223 12.65 5.72 5.40
CA THR A 223 13.69 5.92 6.42
C THR A 223 13.67 4.83 7.50
N ASN A 224 14.76 4.71 8.25
CA ASN A 224 14.83 3.83 9.43
C ASN A 224 14.03 4.34 10.64
N LYS A 225 13.31 5.46 10.51
CA LYS A 225 12.33 5.93 11.51
C LYS A 225 10.90 5.49 11.18
N ASN A 226 10.73 4.56 10.24
CA ASN A 226 9.42 4.16 9.71
C ASN A 226 8.66 5.34 9.05
N GLU A 227 9.40 6.25 8.40
CA GLU A 227 8.81 7.35 7.65
C GLU A 227 8.85 7.02 6.15
N LEU A 228 7.71 7.13 5.46
CA LEU A 228 7.69 7.21 4.00
C LEU A 228 7.59 8.69 3.60
N LYS A 229 8.69 9.24 3.09
CA LYS A 229 8.75 10.61 2.58
C LYS A 229 8.37 10.62 1.10
N VAL A 230 7.58 11.61 0.70
CA VAL A 230 7.19 11.85 -0.69
C VAL A 230 7.57 13.27 -1.07
N GLU A 231 8.46 13.41 -2.04
CA GLU A 231 8.99 14.69 -2.49
C GLU A 231 8.62 14.92 -3.94
N TYR A 232 8.04 16.09 -4.24
CA TYR A 232 7.62 16.48 -5.58
C TYR A 232 8.54 17.58 -6.10
N GLU A 233 9.07 17.39 -7.30
CA GLU A 233 9.81 18.40 -8.05
C GLU A 233 9.16 18.55 -9.44
N ALA A 234 8.99 19.78 -9.91
CA ALA A 234 8.53 20.01 -11.27
C ALA A 234 9.21 21.23 -11.89
N THR A 235 9.50 21.12 -13.19
CA THR A 235 9.97 22.24 -14.02
C THR A 235 9.10 22.36 -15.25
N THR A 236 8.92 23.59 -15.74
CA THR A 236 8.13 23.86 -16.94
C THR A 236 8.76 24.94 -17.81
N ASP A 237 8.44 24.93 -19.10
CA ASP A 237 8.91 25.91 -20.08
C ASP A 237 7.91 27.05 -20.36
N LYS A 238 6.72 27.01 -19.75
CA LYS A 238 5.69 28.07 -19.82
C LYS A 238 4.94 28.15 -18.49
N PRO A 239 4.41 29.33 -18.11
CA PRO A 239 3.50 29.44 -16.97
C PRO A 239 2.37 28.40 -17.05
N THR A 240 2.12 27.71 -15.94
CA THR A 240 1.08 26.68 -15.82
C THR A 240 0.59 26.58 -14.38
N VAL A 241 -0.52 25.89 -14.15
CA VAL A 241 -1.01 25.56 -12.82
C VAL A 241 -0.56 24.16 -12.43
N LEU A 242 -0.14 23.97 -11.18
CA LEU A 242 0.34 22.69 -10.68
C LEU A 242 -0.11 22.52 -9.22
N ASN A 243 -0.74 21.39 -8.93
CA ASN A 243 -1.06 20.94 -7.59
C ASN A 243 -0.94 19.40 -7.57
N LEU A 244 0.05 18.87 -6.87
CA LEU A 244 0.35 17.44 -6.84
C LEU A 244 0.07 16.89 -5.45
N THR A 245 -0.45 15.66 -5.40
CA THR A 245 -0.59 14.93 -4.13
C THR A 245 -0.49 13.42 -4.38
N ASN A 246 -0.33 12.68 -3.30
CA ASN A 246 -0.46 11.23 -3.28
C ASN A 246 -1.84 10.89 -2.72
N HIS A 247 -2.54 9.95 -3.36
CA HIS A 247 -3.92 9.62 -3.04
C HIS A 247 -4.05 8.26 -2.31
N THR A 248 -3.13 7.96 -1.40
CA THR A 248 -3.20 6.75 -0.55
C THR A 248 -4.40 6.83 0.38
N TYR A 249 -5.17 5.73 0.43
CA TYR A 249 -6.23 5.51 1.41
C TYR A 249 -5.68 4.61 2.48
N PHE A 250 -5.90 4.98 3.74
CA PHE A 250 -5.33 4.27 4.88
C PHE A 250 -6.41 3.55 5.69
N ASN A 251 -6.06 2.35 6.16
CA ASN A 251 -6.72 1.68 7.26
C ASN A 251 -5.65 1.08 8.18
N LEU A 252 -5.45 1.69 9.36
CA LEU A 252 -4.44 1.30 10.35
C LEU A 252 -4.75 -0.04 11.04
N ALA A 253 -6.01 -0.51 10.99
CA ALA A 253 -6.39 -1.87 11.41
C ALA A 253 -6.01 -2.92 10.35
N GLY A 254 -5.58 -2.48 9.16
CA GLY A 254 -5.26 -3.30 8.01
C GLY A 254 -6.30 -3.16 6.88
N GLU A 255 -5.87 -3.25 5.63
CA GLU A 255 -6.75 -3.05 4.45
C GLU A 255 -7.97 -3.96 4.37
N GLY A 256 -7.95 -5.09 5.10
CA GLY A 256 -9.06 -6.04 5.17
C GLY A 256 -10.13 -5.71 6.20
N ASP A 257 -9.92 -4.71 7.06
CA ASP A 257 -10.94 -4.26 8.01
C ASP A 257 -12.04 -3.45 7.27
N PRO A 258 -13.33 -3.71 7.54
CA PRO A 258 -14.43 -3.09 6.80
C PRO A 258 -14.62 -1.60 7.06
N THR A 259 -14.00 -1.01 8.09
CA THR A 259 -14.26 0.37 8.49
C THR A 259 -13.01 1.09 9.04
N ILE A 260 -13.11 2.41 9.19
CA ILE A 260 -12.11 3.27 9.83
C ILE A 260 -12.71 4.02 11.04
N LEU A 261 -13.94 3.70 11.45
CA LEU A 261 -14.68 4.44 12.48
C LEU A 261 -14.14 4.28 13.91
N ASP A 262 -13.12 3.46 14.09
CA ASP A 262 -12.37 3.29 15.34
C ASP A 262 -11.02 4.03 15.33
N HIS A 263 -10.70 4.73 14.23
CA HIS A 263 -9.49 5.51 14.12
C HIS A 263 -9.66 6.85 14.83
N GLU A 264 -8.74 7.17 15.73
CA GLU A 264 -8.66 8.50 16.31
C GLU A 264 -7.96 9.46 15.33
N LEU A 265 -8.70 10.48 14.87
CA LEU A 265 -8.19 11.52 13.99
C LEU A 265 -7.90 12.81 14.76
N THR A 266 -6.78 13.45 14.44
CA THR A 266 -6.47 14.83 14.85
C THR A 266 -5.97 15.60 13.63
N LEU A 267 -6.62 16.72 13.31
CA LEU A 267 -6.26 17.62 12.23
C LEU A 267 -5.94 19.01 12.79
N PRO A 268 -4.68 19.48 12.73
CA PRO A 268 -4.36 20.84 13.11
C PRO A 268 -4.87 21.81 12.04
N GLY A 269 -5.99 22.49 12.32
CA GLY A 269 -6.58 23.52 11.47
C GLY A 269 -7.75 24.20 12.16
N ASP A 270 -7.90 25.51 11.99
CA ASP A 270 -8.99 26.31 12.55
C ASP A 270 -10.12 26.56 11.55
N LYS A 271 -9.89 26.29 10.27
CA LYS A 271 -10.85 26.46 9.17
C LYS A 271 -10.91 25.26 8.24
N TYR A 272 -12.05 25.09 7.59
CA TYR A 272 -12.25 24.15 6.50
C TYR A 272 -12.79 24.87 5.26
N VAL A 273 -12.60 24.24 4.09
CA VAL A 273 -13.15 24.75 2.84
C VAL A 273 -14.56 24.19 2.68
N ALA A 274 -15.57 25.02 2.90
CA ALA A 274 -16.95 24.65 2.61
C ALA A 274 -17.14 24.55 1.09
N THR A 275 -18.02 23.66 0.64
CA THR A 275 -18.22 23.39 -0.78
C THR A 275 -19.69 23.37 -1.17
N ASP A 276 -19.96 23.63 -2.45
CA ASP A 276 -21.28 23.44 -3.04
C ASP A 276 -21.58 21.95 -3.31
N LYS A 277 -22.79 21.67 -3.82
CA LYS A 277 -23.23 20.31 -4.17
C LYS A 277 -22.37 19.60 -5.23
N THR A 278 -21.46 20.31 -5.89
CA THR A 278 -20.52 19.79 -6.88
C THR A 278 -19.09 19.71 -6.34
N ASN A 279 -18.92 19.91 -5.02
CA ASN A 279 -17.66 19.94 -4.29
C ASN A 279 -16.70 21.07 -4.73
N ILE A 280 -17.24 22.20 -5.20
CA ILE A 280 -16.45 23.41 -5.49
C ILE A 280 -16.42 24.31 -4.26
N PRO A 281 -15.25 24.84 -3.87
CA PRO A 281 -15.11 25.77 -2.75
C PRO A 281 -16.06 26.97 -2.82
N THR A 282 -16.76 27.26 -1.72
CA THR A 282 -17.66 28.43 -1.58
C THR A 282 -17.15 29.43 -0.56
N SER A 283 -16.56 28.96 0.54
CA SER A 283 -16.05 29.79 1.63
C SER A 283 -14.99 29.06 2.46
N LEU A 284 -14.30 29.82 3.31
CA LEU A 284 -13.46 29.30 4.40
C LEU A 284 -14.18 29.55 5.71
N ASP A 285 -14.64 28.49 6.34
CA ASP A 285 -15.48 28.55 7.54
C ASP A 285 -14.71 28.02 8.75
N ASP A 286 -15.01 28.55 9.95
CA ASP A 286 -14.39 28.09 11.19
C ASP A 286 -14.85 26.66 11.54
N VAL A 287 -13.92 25.83 12.01
CA VAL A 287 -14.27 24.46 12.45
C VAL A 287 -15.01 24.45 13.78
N SER A 288 -14.85 25.49 14.61
CA SER A 288 -15.34 25.53 15.99
C SER A 288 -16.86 25.33 16.08
N GLY A 289 -17.28 24.33 16.85
CA GLY A 289 -18.71 24.02 17.02
C GLY A 289 -19.35 23.27 15.85
N THR A 290 -18.54 22.78 14.90
CA THR A 290 -19.00 21.97 13.75
C THR A 290 -18.50 20.53 13.85
N PRO A 291 -19.07 19.57 13.08
CA PRO A 291 -18.53 18.22 12.97
C PRO A 291 -17.13 18.13 12.33
N PHE A 292 -16.58 19.23 11.81
CA PHE A 292 -15.23 19.29 11.23
C PHE A 292 -14.15 19.67 12.26
N ASP A 293 -14.49 19.85 13.54
CA ASP A 293 -13.54 20.19 14.60
C ASP A 293 -12.72 18.98 15.07
N PHE A 294 -11.71 18.60 14.30
CA PHE A 294 -10.75 17.55 14.65
C PHE A 294 -9.49 18.08 15.34
N ARG A 295 -9.53 19.26 15.97
CA ARG A 295 -8.34 19.85 16.64
C ARG A 295 -7.88 19.05 17.87
N LYS A 296 -8.71 18.13 18.35
CA LYS A 296 -8.42 17.17 19.41
C LYS A 296 -8.68 15.74 18.92
N PRO A 297 -8.07 14.71 19.52
CA PRO A 297 -8.34 13.32 19.17
C PRO A 297 -9.84 13.02 19.21
N THR A 298 -10.38 12.57 18.07
CA THR A 298 -11.80 12.30 17.87
C THR A 298 -11.95 10.99 17.10
N LEU A 299 -12.87 10.13 17.55
CA LEU A 299 -13.27 8.90 16.87
C LEU A 299 -14.23 9.18 15.71
#